data_AF-C5CYM4-F1
#
_entry.id   AF-C5CYM4-F1
#
_cell.length_a   1.000
_cell.length_b   1.000
_cell.length_c   1.000
_cell.angle_alpha   90.00
_cell.angle_beta   90.00
_cell.angle_gamma   90.00
#
_symmetry.space_group_name_H-M   'P 1'
#
loop_
_entity.id
_entity.type
_entity.pdbx_description
1 polymer ?
#
loop_
_entity_poly.entity_id
_entity_poly.type
_entity_poly.pdbx_seq_one_letter_code
_entity_poly.pdbx_strand_id
1 'polypeptide(L)'
;MPITERLEAFIAAVESGAHAQAIEDYYTEDATMRENQAEPRRGRSALVAREQATLDRTASVVSTCVRPVFVNGDHVVIRWVFDFRFKDGKAMRMEELAWQRWEGERIAQEEFFYDPAQARPT
;
A
#
# COMPACT_ATOMS: atom_id res chain seq x y z
N MET A 1 16.29 -6.50 5.84
CA MET A 1 16.22 -5.41 4.85
C MET A 1 16.00 -6.11 3.53
N PRO A 2 15.06 -5.66 2.70
CA PRO A 2 14.87 -6.25 1.39
C PRO A 2 16.09 -5.99 0.51
N ILE A 3 16.40 -6.93 -0.37
CA ILE A 3 17.29 -6.62 -1.48
C ILE A 3 16.58 -5.68 -2.47
N THR A 4 17.35 -4.87 -3.20
CA THR A 4 16.81 -3.90 -4.15
C THR A 4 15.85 -4.53 -5.16
N GLU A 5 16.20 -5.71 -5.69
CA GLU A 5 15.35 -6.42 -6.65
C GLU A 5 13.97 -6.76 -6.09
N ARG A 6 13.90 -7.20 -4.82
CA ARG A 6 12.64 -7.53 -4.17
C ARG A 6 11.78 -6.29 -3.94
N LEU A 7 12.41 -5.19 -3.54
CA LEU A 7 11.73 -3.92 -3.36
C LEU A 7 11.17 -3.39 -4.69
N GLU A 8 11.95 -3.45 -5.77
CA GLU A 8 11.49 -3.05 -7.10
C GLU A 8 10.36 -3.96 -7.62
N ALA A 9 10.43 -5.27 -7.35
CA ALA A 9 9.35 -6.19 -7.69
C ALA A 9 8.06 -5.91 -6.89
N PHE A 10 8.17 -5.53 -5.61
CA PHE A 10 7.03 -5.08 -4.81
C PHE A 10 6.40 -3.82 -5.43
N ILE A 11 7.22 -2.83 -5.78
CA ILE A 11 6.76 -1.58 -6.39
C ILE A 11 6.03 -1.87 -7.71
N ALA A 12 6.62 -2.68 -8.58
CA ALA A 12 6.01 -3.06 -9.85
C ALA A 12 4.68 -3.82 -9.66
N ALA A 13 4.59 -4.68 -8.64
CA ALA A 13 3.35 -5.38 -8.32
C ALA A 13 2.23 -4.40 -7.92
N VAL A 14 2.54 -3.40 -7.10
CA VAL A 14 1.58 -2.35 -6.70
C VAL A 14 1.19 -1.47 -7.90
N GLU A 15 2.14 -1.06 -8.74
CA GLU A 15 1.88 -0.27 -9.95
C GLU A 15 1.03 -1.03 -10.99
N SER A 16 1.08 -2.36 -11.00
CA SER A 16 0.23 -3.19 -11.87
C SER A 16 -1.25 -3.24 -11.46
N GLY A 17 -1.61 -2.69 -10.30
CA GLY A 17 -2.97 -2.73 -9.75
C GLY A 17 -3.31 -4.02 -9.00
N ALA A 18 -2.36 -4.95 -8.85
CA ALA A 18 -2.53 -6.22 -8.16
C ALA A 18 -2.37 -6.09 -6.63
N HIS A 19 -3.04 -5.11 -6.00
CA HIS A 19 -2.80 -4.74 -4.60
C HIS A 19 -3.04 -5.88 -3.60
N ALA A 20 -4.13 -6.63 -3.75
CA ALA A 20 -4.42 -7.76 -2.86
C ALA A 20 -3.36 -8.86 -2.98
N GLN A 21 -2.92 -9.19 -4.20
CA GLN A 21 -1.84 -10.17 -4.41
C GLN A 21 -0.50 -9.66 -3.88
N ALA A 22 -0.21 -8.36 -4.01
CA ALA A 22 0.98 -7.77 -3.43
C ALA A 22 1.00 -7.94 -1.90
N ILE A 23 -0.15 -7.83 -1.23
CA ILE A 23 -0.24 -8.10 0.21
C ILE A 23 0.07 -9.59 0.50
N GLU A 24 -0.51 -10.52 -0.25
CA GLU A 24 -0.24 -11.96 -0.08
C GLU A 24 1.26 -12.30 -0.25
N ASP A 25 1.88 -11.75 -1.29
CA ASP A 25 3.22 -12.14 -1.71
C ASP A 25 4.31 -11.50 -0.87
N TYR A 26 4.08 -10.27 -0.40
CA TYR A 26 5.12 -9.46 0.22
C TYR A 26 4.96 -9.28 1.73
N TYR A 27 3.83 -9.61 2.35
CA TYR A 27 3.66 -9.37 3.79
C TYR A 27 3.98 -10.64 4.60
N THR A 28 4.41 -10.46 5.86
CA THR A 28 4.47 -11.56 6.83
C THR A 28 3.05 -11.97 7.24
N GLU A 29 2.88 -13.17 7.79
CA GLU A 29 1.56 -13.68 8.18
C GLU A 29 0.89 -12.83 9.27
N ASP A 30 1.69 -12.30 10.19
CA ASP A 30 1.30 -11.47 11.33
C ASP A 30 1.38 -9.96 11.05
N ALA A 31 1.60 -9.58 9.79
CA ALA A 31 1.86 -8.19 9.43
C ALA A 31 0.76 -7.22 9.90
N THR A 32 1.18 -5.99 10.21
CA THR A 32 0.27 -4.95 10.65
C THR A 32 0.23 -3.78 9.68
N MET A 33 -0.94 -3.19 9.48
CA MET A 33 -1.14 -2.03 8.61
C MET A 33 -1.96 -0.99 9.34
N ARG A 34 -1.54 0.28 9.31
CA ARG A 34 -2.29 1.38 9.92
C ARG A 34 -2.36 2.60 9.02
N GLU A 35 -3.47 3.32 9.12
CA GLU A 35 -3.67 4.59 8.43
C GLU A 35 -3.54 5.73 9.42
N ASN A 36 -2.59 6.63 9.19
CA ASN A 36 -2.24 7.73 10.07
C ASN A 36 -2.10 7.22 11.53
N GLN A 37 -2.87 7.81 12.45
CA GLN A 37 -2.84 7.48 13.89
C GLN A 37 -3.95 6.52 14.31
N ALA A 38 -4.59 5.82 13.37
CA ALA A 38 -5.65 4.85 13.67
C ALA A 38 -5.08 3.56 14.28
N GLU A 39 -5.97 2.77 14.90
CA GLU A 39 -5.61 1.44 15.40
C GLU A 39 -5.12 0.53 14.26
N PRO A 40 -4.00 -0.20 14.45
CA PRO A 40 -3.44 -1.06 13.44
C PRO A 40 -4.32 -2.28 13.19
N ARG A 41 -4.57 -2.56 11.90
CA ARG A 41 -5.09 -3.84 11.43
C ARG A 41 -3.97 -4.89 11.52
N ARG A 42 -4.32 -6.13 11.85
CA ARG A 42 -3.34 -7.20 12.13
C ARG A 42 -3.70 -8.47 11.36
N GLY A 43 -2.67 -9.13 10.83
CA GLY A 43 -2.76 -10.40 10.14
C GLY A 43 -3.02 -10.24 8.64
N ARG A 44 -2.19 -10.90 7.84
CA ARG A 44 -2.21 -10.80 6.36
C ARG A 44 -3.58 -11.07 5.76
N SER A 45 -4.28 -12.10 6.21
CA SER A 45 -5.62 -12.43 5.71
C SER A 45 -6.64 -11.30 5.92
N ALA A 46 -6.55 -10.58 7.04
CA ALA A 46 -7.41 -9.42 7.31
C ALA A 46 -7.05 -8.23 6.39
N LEU A 47 -5.76 -8.04 6.11
CA LEU A 47 -5.29 -7.01 5.17
C LEU A 47 -5.78 -7.29 3.74
N VAL A 48 -5.62 -8.53 3.27
CA VAL A 48 -6.09 -8.97 1.94
C VAL A 48 -7.60 -8.77 1.80
N ALA A 49 -8.39 -9.21 2.78
CA ALA A 49 -9.85 -9.07 2.73
C ALA A 49 -10.29 -7.60 2.64
N ARG A 50 -9.59 -6.69 3.35
CA ARG A 50 -9.88 -5.26 3.30
C ARG A 50 -9.53 -4.66 1.95
N GLU A 51 -8.37 -5.02 1.41
CA GLU A 51 -7.92 -4.54 0.10
C GLU A 51 -8.86 -5.01 -1.01
N GLN A 52 -9.27 -6.28 -0.98
CA GLN A 52 -10.23 -6.82 -1.92
C GLN A 52 -11.56 -6.08 -1.87
N ALA A 53 -12.07 -5.77 -0.67
CA ALA A 53 -13.31 -5.00 -0.54
C ALA A 53 -13.21 -3.56 -1.11
N THR A 54 -12.03 -2.95 -1.07
CA THR A 54 -11.76 -1.65 -1.71
C THR A 54 -11.72 -1.79 -3.23
N LEU A 55 -11.02 -2.80 -3.75
CA LEU A 55 -10.92 -3.07 -5.19
C LEU A 55 -12.26 -3.46 -5.80
N ASP A 56 -13.11 -4.20 -5.09
CA ASP A 56 -14.44 -4.60 -5.55
C ASP A 56 -15.36 -3.41 -5.86
N ARG A 57 -15.12 -2.26 -5.22
CA ARG A 57 -15.86 -1.00 -5.43
C ARG A 57 -15.22 -0.10 -6.47
N THR A 58 -13.98 -0.41 -6.85
CA THR A 58 -13.15 0.36 -7.76
C THR A 58 -13.34 -0.17 -9.19
N ALA A 59 -13.56 0.71 -10.14
CA ALA A 59 -13.60 0.38 -11.56
C ALA A 59 -12.18 0.31 -12.13
N SER A 60 -11.31 1.25 -11.74
CA SER A 60 -9.88 1.19 -12.01
C SER A 60 -9.10 1.98 -10.97
N VAL A 61 -7.85 1.58 -10.74
CA VAL A 61 -6.87 2.33 -9.96
C VAL A 61 -5.60 2.43 -10.79
N VAL A 62 -5.02 3.63 -10.85
CA VAL A 62 -3.67 3.83 -11.35
C VAL A 62 -2.79 4.18 -10.16
N SER A 63 -1.73 3.41 -9.98
CA SER A 63 -0.83 3.49 -8.84
C SER A 63 0.55 3.91 -9.36
N THR A 64 1.14 4.95 -8.78
CA THR A 64 2.42 5.51 -9.23
C THR A 64 3.38 5.66 -8.06
N CYS A 65 4.55 5.04 -8.16
CA CYS A 65 5.65 5.25 -7.23
C CYS A 65 6.39 6.55 -7.56
N VAL A 66 6.28 7.56 -6.70
CA VAL A 66 7.05 8.79 -6.85
C VAL A 66 8.45 8.59 -6.25
N ARG A 67 9.46 8.65 -7.11
CA ARG A 67 10.87 8.48 -6.72
C ARG A 67 11.48 9.75 -6.10
N PRO A 68 12.52 9.65 -5.26
CA PRO A 68 13.22 8.42 -4.85
C PRO A 68 12.46 7.60 -3.80
N VAL A 69 12.82 6.32 -3.68
CA VAL A 69 12.46 5.46 -2.54
C VAL A 69 13.60 5.50 -1.54
N PHE A 70 13.29 5.67 -0.26
CA PHE A 70 14.30 5.75 0.80
C PHE A 70 14.40 4.41 1.52
N VAL A 71 15.62 3.90 1.68
CA VAL A 71 15.91 2.66 2.40
C VAL A 71 16.94 2.95 3.48
N ASN A 72 16.65 2.51 4.71
CA ASN A 72 17.58 2.61 5.85
C ASN A 72 17.48 1.34 6.71
N GLY A 73 18.36 0.37 6.44
CA GLY A 73 18.29 -0.95 7.05
C GLY A 73 16.93 -1.58 6.75
N ASP A 74 16.22 -2.04 7.77
CA ASP A 74 14.92 -2.70 7.61
C ASP A 74 13.76 -1.76 7.31
N HIS A 75 13.99 -0.44 7.22
CA HIS A 75 12.96 0.54 6.96
C HIS A 75 12.98 1.03 5.51
N VAL A 76 11.79 1.10 4.91
CA VAL A 76 11.57 1.62 3.56
C VAL A 76 10.48 2.69 3.60
N VAL A 77 10.69 3.79 2.89
CA VAL A 77 9.66 4.83 2.70
C VAL A 77 9.40 5.01 1.22
N ILE A 78 8.15 4.80 0.83
CA ILE A 78 7.67 4.93 -0.55
C ILE A 78 6.61 6.02 -0.60
N ARG A 79 6.73 6.94 -1.56
CA ARG A 79 5.69 7.92 -1.85
C ARG A 79 4.81 7.39 -2.97
N TRP A 80 3.53 7.21 -2.69
CA TRP A 80 2.54 6.74 -3.63
C TRP A 80 1.59 7.85 -4.05
N VAL A 81 1.19 7.81 -5.31
CA VAL A 81 0.04 8.53 -5.83
C VAL A 81 -0.93 7.50 -6.40
N PHE A 82 -2.18 7.57 -5.97
CA PHE A 82 -3.26 6.73 -6.46
C PHE A 82 -4.35 7.58 -7.10
N ASP A 83 -4.75 7.21 -8.31
CA ASP A 83 -5.90 7.76 -9.02
C ASP A 83 -6.99 6.68 -9.13
N PHE A 84 -8.01 6.78 -8.27
CA PHE A 84 -9.15 5.86 -8.23
C PHE A 84 -10.30 6.36 -9.11
N ARG A 85 -10.88 5.43 -9.88
CA ARG A 85 -12.19 5.57 -10.51
C ARG A 85 -13.12 4.54 -9.90
N PHE A 86 -14.22 4.99 -9.31
CA PHE A 86 -15.18 4.10 -8.66
C PHE A 86 -16.31 3.69 -9.62
N LYS A 87 -16.94 2.55 -9.34
CA LYS A 87 -18.06 2.04 -10.15
C LYS A 87 -19.31 2.93 -10.11
N ASP A 88 -19.43 3.79 -9.10
CA ASP A 88 -20.51 4.78 -8.95
C ASP A 88 -20.24 6.10 -9.71
N GLY A 89 -19.14 6.16 -10.48
CA GLY A 89 -18.78 7.32 -11.31
C GLY A 89 -17.92 8.37 -10.59
N LYS A 90 -17.70 8.24 -9.28
CA LYS A 90 -16.85 9.15 -8.51
C LYS A 90 -15.36 8.90 -8.79
N ALA A 91 -14.55 9.89 -8.49
CA ALA A 91 -13.09 9.80 -8.57
C ALA A 91 -12.43 10.29 -7.29
N MET A 92 -11.25 9.75 -7.00
CA MET A 92 -10.42 10.21 -5.88
C MET A 92 -8.96 10.12 -6.29
N ARG A 93 -8.21 11.19 -6.05
CA ARG A 93 -6.76 11.19 -6.14
C ARG A 93 -6.20 11.33 -4.74
N MET A 94 -5.27 10.47 -4.38
CA MET A 94 -4.66 10.47 -3.06
C MET A 94 -3.15 10.34 -3.18
N GLU A 95 -2.45 11.14 -2.39
CA GLU A 95 -1.01 11.01 -2.19
C GLU A 95 -0.71 10.60 -0.74
N GLU A 96 0.16 9.60 -0.58
CA GLU A 96 0.57 9.09 0.72
C GLU A 96 2.04 8.69 0.78
N LEU A 97 2.58 8.66 2.00
CA LEU A 97 3.84 7.98 2.31
C LEU A 97 3.54 6.66 3.01
N ALA A 98 4.03 5.56 2.45
CA ALA A 98 4.06 4.26 3.10
C ALA A 98 5.40 4.09 3.83
N TRP A 99 5.36 4.11 5.16
CA TRP A 99 6.48 3.79 6.03
C TRP A 99 6.42 2.31 6.39
N GLN A 100 7.43 1.55 5.94
CA GLN A 100 7.44 0.10 6.05
C GLN A 100 8.61 -0.36 6.91
N ARG A 101 8.36 -1.39 7.73
CA ARG A 101 9.41 -2.22 8.36
C ARG A 101 9.38 -3.61 7.73
N TRP A 102 10.53 -4.05 7.28
CA TRP A 102 10.73 -5.33 6.60
C TRP A 102 11.47 -6.33 7.49
N GLU A 103 11.10 -7.61 7.36
CA GLU A 103 11.77 -8.76 7.94
C GLU A 103 12.30 -9.64 6.80
N GLY A 104 13.59 -9.50 6.51
CA GLY A 104 14.18 -10.03 5.28
C GLY A 104 13.49 -9.43 4.04
N GLU A 105 12.81 -10.28 3.28
CA GLU A 105 12.17 -9.97 2.00
C GLU A 105 10.64 -9.76 2.08
N ARG A 106 10.12 -9.58 3.30
CA ARG A 106 8.70 -9.36 3.57
C ARG A 106 8.44 -8.15 4.46
N ILE A 107 7.31 -7.49 4.26
CA ILE A 107 6.81 -6.37 5.06
C ILE A 107 6.12 -6.93 6.30
N ALA A 108 6.61 -6.56 7.49
CA ALA A 108 6.01 -6.93 8.75
C ALA A 108 5.13 -5.81 9.33
N GLN A 109 5.44 -4.56 9.00
CA GLN A 109 4.65 -3.41 9.45
C GLN A 109 4.60 -2.36 8.35
N GLU A 110 3.43 -1.74 8.19
CA GLU A 110 3.23 -0.60 7.31
C GLU A 110 2.34 0.46 7.99
N GLU A 111 2.76 1.71 7.86
CA GLU A 111 2.00 2.87 8.26
C GLU A 111 1.89 3.85 7.10
N PHE A 112 0.67 4.28 6.81
CA PHE A 112 0.40 5.30 5.79
C PHE A 112 0.26 6.67 6.43
N PHE A 113 0.88 7.67 5.81
CA PHE A 113 0.72 9.08 6.15
C PHE A 113 0.16 9.85 4.97
N TYR A 114 -0.96 10.52 5.17
CA TYR A 114 -1.61 11.34 4.14
C TYR A 114 -2.52 12.40 4.77
N ASP A 115 -2.88 13.44 4.01
CA ASP A 115 -3.92 14.39 4.45
C ASP A 115 -5.32 13.73 4.37
N PRO A 116 -6.03 13.53 5.50
CA PRO A 116 -7.36 12.90 5.51
C PRO A 116 -8.42 13.64 4.69
N ALA A 117 -8.22 14.93 4.37
CA ALA A 117 -9.13 15.67 3.51
C ALA A 117 -9.18 15.11 2.07
N GLN A 118 -8.12 14.42 1.63
CA GLN A 118 -8.04 13.79 0.30
C GLN A 118 -8.93 12.56 0.17
N ALA A 119 -9.28 11.88 1.28
CA ALA A 119 -10.02 10.62 1.30
C ALA A 119 -11.53 10.79 1.00
N ARG A 120 -11.93 11.90 0.36
CA ARG A 120 -13.31 12.23 0.01
C ARG A 120 -13.46 12.15 -1.51
N PRO A 121 -14.10 11.10 -2.04
CA PRO A 121 -14.36 11.00 -3.47
C PRO A 121 -15.23 12.17 -3.94
N THR A 122 -14.84 12.77 -5.07
CA THR A 122 -15.57 13.83 -5.77
C THR A 122 -16.39 13.27 -6.92
#